data_AF-N4WSE0-F1
#
_entry.id   AF-N4WSE0-F1
#
_cell.length_a   1.000
_cell.length_b   1.000
_cell.length_c   1.000
_cell.angle_alpha   90.00
_cell.angle_beta   90.00
_cell.angle_gamma   90.00
#
_symmetry.space_group_name_H-M   'P 1'
#
loop_
_entity.id
_entity.type
_entity.pdbx_description
1 polymer ?
#
loop_
_entity_poly.entity_id
_entity_poly.type
_entity_poly.pdbx_seq_one_letter_code
_entity_poly.pdbx_strand_id
1 'polypeptide(L)'
;MRVALESLRFVVIFVLMAVLLNFISFLMYYPIFGENAERYIGWTAFIGSLVIMFFLYRKKEWGKGVFNKQILFLSLVMVILLATLIPDFTPDHFGSDRFVYSYGFPFPFITIYSVVDAHFVIPNLFFNRGRGVNVGMFGILLNFLVFYFILRFILGKISKSSQMAEKT
;
A
#
# COMPACT_ATOMS: atom_id res chain seq x y z
N MET A 1 0.28 23.45 -5.99
CA MET A 1 0.19 22.57 -7.17
C MET A 1 1.36 21.58 -7.31
N ARG A 2 2.63 21.97 -7.08
CA ARG A 2 3.81 21.09 -7.26
C ARG A 2 3.71 19.71 -6.57
N VAL A 3 3.25 19.65 -5.32
CA VAL A 3 3.10 18.37 -4.59
C VAL A 3 2.11 17.43 -5.25
N ALA A 4 0.96 17.94 -5.71
CA ALA A 4 -0.06 17.10 -6.36
C ALA A 4 0.44 16.54 -7.70
N LEU A 5 1.14 17.35 -8.50
CA LEU A 5 1.77 16.90 -9.75
C LEU A 5 2.85 15.84 -9.51
N GLU A 6 3.64 16.02 -8.45
CA GLU A 6 4.68 15.06 -8.06
C GLU A 6 4.10 13.74 -7.54
N SER A 7 3.04 13.80 -6.75
CA SER A 7 2.28 12.63 -6.32
C SER A 7 1.63 11.92 -7.51
N LEU A 8 1.05 12.67 -8.45
CA LEU A 8 0.47 12.09 -9.66
C LEU A 8 1.55 11.41 -10.51
N ARG A 9 2.70 12.06 -10.71
CA ARG A 9 3.84 11.46 -11.42
C ARG A 9 4.28 10.16 -10.77
N PHE A 10 4.39 10.17 -9.44
CA PHE A 10 4.75 8.97 -8.67
C PHE A 10 3.75 7.84 -8.91
N VAL A 11 2.46 8.13 -8.79
CA VAL A 11 1.37 7.18 -9.00
C VAL A 11 1.40 6.60 -10.41
N VAL A 12 1.49 7.46 -11.42
CA VAL A 12 1.47 7.04 -12.82
C VAL A 12 2.67 6.16 -13.14
N ILE A 13 3.89 6.56 -12.74
CA ILE A 13 5.11 5.77 -12.97
C ILE A 13 5.01 4.43 -12.23
N PHE A 14 4.55 4.45 -10.98
CA PHE A 14 4.40 3.24 -10.18
C PHE A 14 3.40 2.26 -10.82
N VAL A 15 2.22 2.74 -11.25
CA VAL A 15 1.20 1.90 -11.90
C VAL A 15 1.73 1.32 -13.22
N LEU A 16 2.38 2.13 -14.05
CA LEU A 16 2.97 1.65 -15.31
C LEU A 16 4.04 0.58 -15.06
N MET A 17 4.91 0.77 -14.07
CA MET A 17 5.91 -0.22 -13.69
C MET A 17 5.30 -1.48 -13.11
N ALA A 18 4.28 -1.35 -12.25
CA ALA A 18 3.60 -2.49 -11.66
C ALA A 18 2.89 -3.34 -12.73
N VAL A 19 2.21 -2.71 -13.70
CA VAL A 19 1.58 -3.43 -14.83
C VAL A 19 2.63 -4.13 -15.68
N LEU A 20 3.70 -3.43 -16.05
CA LEU A 20 4.78 -4.00 -16.85
C LEU A 20 5.45 -5.19 -16.16
N LEU A 21 5.81 -5.04 -14.89
CA LEU A 21 6.44 -6.09 -14.11
C LEU A 21 5.50 -7.25 -13.82
N ASN A 22 4.21 -7.00 -13.63
CA ASN A 22 3.22 -8.06 -13.47
C ASN A 22 3.14 -8.92 -14.74
N PHE A 23 3.12 -8.27 -15.91
CA PHE A 23 3.19 -8.98 -17.20
C PHE A 23 4.49 -9.79 -17.35
N ILE A 24 5.65 -9.22 -17.00
CA ILE A 24 6.94 -9.93 -17.04
C ILE A 24 6.93 -11.12 -16.07
N SER A 25 6.49 -10.92 -14.82
CA SER A 25 6.38 -11.97 -13.82
C SER A 25 5.45 -13.09 -14.26
N PHE A 26 4.33 -12.77 -14.93
CA PHE A 26 3.43 -13.77 -15.51
C PHE A 26 4.15 -14.62 -16.56
N LEU A 27 4.83 -13.99 -17.52
CA LEU A 27 5.57 -14.70 -18.57
C LEU A 27 6.71 -15.58 -18.01
N MET A 28 7.33 -15.16 -16.90
CA MET A 28 8.40 -15.91 -16.27
C MET A 28 7.89 -17.06 -15.39
N TYR A 29 6.89 -16.83 -14.55
CA TYR A 29 6.47 -17.79 -13.54
C TYR A 29 5.45 -18.79 -14.05
N TYR A 30 4.58 -18.41 -14.99
CA TYR A 30 3.54 -19.31 -15.49
C TYR A 30 4.11 -20.59 -16.13
N PRO A 31 5.17 -20.55 -16.97
CA PRO A 31 5.78 -21.77 -17.52
C PRO A 31 6.47 -22.67 -16.49
N ILE A 32 6.92 -22.11 -15.35
CA ILE A 32 7.70 -22.84 -14.34
C ILE A 32 6.79 -23.45 -13.27
N PHE A 33 5.78 -22.69 -12.81
CA PHE A 33 4.97 -23.03 -11.65
C PHE A 33 3.50 -23.33 -12.00
N GLY A 34 3.09 -23.14 -13.26
CA GLY A 34 1.72 -23.35 -13.72
C GLY A 34 0.73 -22.50 -12.92
N GLU A 35 -0.38 -23.11 -12.49
CA GLU A 35 -1.43 -22.44 -11.70
C GLU A 35 -0.93 -21.89 -10.35
N ASN A 36 0.16 -22.42 -9.80
CA ASN A 36 0.74 -21.88 -8.56
C ASN A 36 1.47 -20.55 -8.77
N ALA A 37 1.71 -20.11 -10.02
CA ALA A 37 2.39 -18.87 -10.33
C ALA A 37 1.66 -17.63 -9.78
N GLU A 38 0.33 -17.67 -9.68
CA GLU A 38 -0.49 -16.56 -9.16
C GLU A 38 -0.06 -16.12 -7.76
N ARG A 39 0.46 -17.05 -6.95
CA ARG A 39 0.97 -16.78 -5.60
C ARG A 39 2.20 -15.87 -5.59
N TYR A 40 2.94 -15.81 -6.70
CA TYR A 40 4.22 -15.12 -6.79
C TYR A 40 4.14 -13.85 -7.64
N ILE A 41 3.32 -13.85 -8.70
CA ILE A 41 3.27 -12.77 -9.69
C ILE A 41 2.97 -11.40 -9.04
N GLY A 42 1.97 -11.33 -8.17
CA GLY A 42 1.50 -10.05 -7.60
C GLY A 42 2.54 -9.37 -6.71
N TRP A 43 3.03 -10.08 -5.69
CA TRP A 43 3.95 -9.46 -4.72
C TRP A 43 5.36 -9.23 -5.30
N THR A 44 5.83 -10.08 -6.21
CA THR A 44 7.13 -9.88 -6.88
C THR A 44 7.11 -8.64 -7.77
N ALA A 45 6.06 -8.45 -8.57
CA ALA A 45 5.88 -7.26 -9.39
C ALA A 45 5.77 -6.00 -8.52
N PHE A 46 5.06 -6.08 -7.39
CA PHE A 46 4.95 -4.99 -6.44
C PHE A 46 6.31 -4.59 -5.85
N ILE A 47 7.05 -5.53 -5.25
CA ILE A 47 8.37 -5.25 -4.66
C ILE A 47 9.34 -4.74 -5.73
N GLY A 48 9.36 -5.38 -6.89
CA GLY A 48 10.18 -4.94 -8.02
C GLY A 48 9.85 -3.50 -8.44
N SER A 49 8.57 -3.17 -8.56
CA SER A 49 8.12 -1.83 -8.95
C SER A 49 8.52 -0.76 -7.92
N LEU A 50 8.43 -1.08 -6.62
CA LEU A 50 8.88 -0.19 -5.55
C LEU A 50 10.39 0.06 -5.58
N VAL A 51 11.19 -1.00 -5.75
CA VAL A 51 12.66 -0.90 -5.79
C VAL A 51 13.10 -0.06 -7.00
N ILE A 52 12.56 -0.35 -8.18
CA ILE A 52 12.87 0.39 -9.41
C ILE A 52 12.43 1.85 -9.28
N MET A 53 11.21 2.09 -8.77
CA MET A 53 10.70 3.44 -8.59
C MET A 53 11.57 4.23 -7.60
N PHE A 54 11.96 3.64 -6.46
CA PHE A 54 12.85 4.30 -5.51
C PHE A 54 14.21 4.65 -6.13
N PHE A 55 14.78 3.72 -6.91
CA PHE A 55 16.03 3.96 -7.63
C PHE A 55 15.90 5.09 -8.66
N LEU A 56 14.81 5.11 -9.44
CA LEU A 56 14.52 6.17 -10.40
C LEU A 56 14.37 7.53 -9.73
N TYR A 57 13.58 7.61 -8.65
CA TYR A 57 13.36 8.85 -7.91
C TYR A 57 14.65 9.38 -7.27
N ARG A 58 15.49 8.48 -6.74
CA ARG A 58 16.81 8.84 -6.21
C ARG A 58 17.73 9.37 -7.30
N LYS A 59 17.84 8.67 -8.43
CA LYS A 59 18.76 9.03 -9.53
C LYS A 59 18.35 10.33 -10.24
N LYS A 60 17.06 10.60 -10.37
CA LYS A 60 16.53 11.79 -11.05
C LYS A 60 16.26 12.97 -10.12
N GLU A 61 16.55 12.82 -8.82
CA GLU A 61 16.24 13.78 -7.76
C GLU A 61 14.76 14.25 -7.75
N TRP A 62 13.86 13.38 -8.21
CA TRP A 62 12.44 13.68 -8.30
C TRP A 62 11.84 13.85 -6.91
N GLY A 63 11.06 14.92 -6.73
CA GLY A 63 10.43 15.26 -5.45
C GLY A 63 11.36 15.91 -4.40
N LYS A 64 12.64 16.17 -4.74
CA LYS A 64 13.58 16.88 -3.86
C LYS A 64 13.08 18.31 -3.60
N GLY A 65 12.95 18.67 -2.32
CA GLY A 65 12.37 19.96 -1.90
C GLY A 65 10.84 20.06 -2.03
N VAL A 66 10.17 19.05 -2.58
CA VAL A 66 8.70 19.00 -2.70
C VAL A 66 8.09 18.18 -1.57
N PHE A 67 8.66 17.02 -1.27
CA PHE A 67 8.20 16.17 -0.18
C PHE A 67 9.00 16.37 1.10
N ASN A 68 8.29 16.52 2.22
CA ASN A 68 8.88 16.43 3.55
C ASN A 68 9.11 14.94 3.90
N LYS A 69 10.39 14.57 4.11
CA LYS A 69 10.82 13.20 4.40
C LYS A 69 10.18 12.63 5.67
N GLN A 70 10.02 13.45 6.72
CA GLN A 70 9.41 13.01 7.98
C GLN A 70 7.93 12.66 7.77
N ILE A 71 7.21 13.49 7.01
CA ILE A 71 5.79 13.27 6.71
C ILE A 71 5.61 12.03 5.83
N LEU A 72 6.48 11.84 4.83
CA LEU A 72 6.48 10.62 4.01
C LEU A 72 6.66 9.36 4.86
N PHE A 73 7.65 9.35 5.75
CA PHE A 73 7.91 8.22 6.63
C PHE A 73 6.74 7.95 7.58
N LEU A 74 6.19 9.00 8.21
CA LEU A 74 5.05 8.87 9.10
C LEU A 74 3.81 8.34 8.37
N SER A 75 3.59 8.77 7.12
CA SER A 75 2.49 8.27 6.29
C SER A 75 2.62 6.79 5.99
N LEU A 76 3.84 6.33 5.69
CA LEU A 76 4.13 4.92 5.46
C LEU A 76 3.85 4.08 6.72
N VAL A 77 4.32 4.55 7.87
CA VAL A 77 4.08 3.89 9.17
C VAL A 77 2.58 3.82 9.46
N MET A 78 1.82 4.89 9.21
CA MET A 78 0.36 4.90 9.41
C MET A 78 -0.36 3.90 8.50
N VAL A 79 0.04 3.78 7.23
CA VAL A 79 -0.50 2.76 6.32
C VAL A 79 -0.24 1.36 6.87
N ILE A 80 0.98 1.07 7.32
CA ILE A 80 1.35 -0.25 7.86
C ILE A 80 0.55 -0.55 9.13
N LEU A 81 0.48 0.40 10.07
CA LEU A 81 -0.24 0.23 11.34
C LEU A 81 -1.74 0.01 11.12
N LEU A 82 -2.38 0.84 10.30
CA LEU A 82 -3.82 0.75 10.10
C LEU A 82 -4.22 -0.48 9.28
N ALA A 83 -3.34 -0.96 8.40
CA ALA A 83 -3.55 -2.20 7.69
C ALA A 83 -3.41 -3.45 8.54
N THR A 84 -2.67 -3.39 9.65
CA THR A 84 -2.54 -4.52 10.57
C THR A 84 -3.56 -4.48 11.71
N LEU A 85 -4.00 -3.29 12.10
CA LEU A 85 -4.85 -3.09 13.29
C LEU A 85 -6.35 -3.04 13.01
N ILE A 86 -6.79 -2.61 11.83
CA ILE A 86 -8.22 -2.39 11.53
C ILE A 86 -8.67 -3.37 10.43
N PRO A 87 -9.35 -4.47 10.82
CA PRO A 87 -10.05 -5.33 9.88
C PRO A 87 -11.36 -4.66 9.46
N ASP A 88 -11.65 -4.64 8.17
CA ASP A 88 -13.01 -4.48 7.68
C ASP A 88 -13.73 -5.83 7.89
N PHE A 89 -14.55 -5.89 8.94
CA PHE A 89 -15.26 -7.09 9.37
C PHE A 89 -16.60 -7.25 8.65
N THR A 90 -16.63 -6.99 7.35
CA THR A 90 -17.86 -7.19 6.58
C THR A 90 -17.79 -8.58 5.93
N PRO A 91 -18.48 -9.62 6.47
CA PRO A 91 -18.51 -10.93 5.82
C PRO A 91 -19.28 -10.78 4.50
N ASP A 92 -18.54 -10.72 3.39
CA ASP A 92 -19.12 -10.47 2.08
C ASP A 92 -20.04 -11.60 1.59
N HIS A 93 -20.07 -12.77 2.25
CA HIS A 93 -20.81 -13.95 1.78
C HIS A 93 -21.64 -14.57 2.92
N PHE A 94 -22.84 -14.05 3.14
CA PHE A 94 -23.87 -14.75 3.92
C PHE A 94 -24.16 -16.11 3.26
N GLY A 95 -23.73 -17.22 3.88
CA GLY A 95 -24.07 -18.58 3.45
C GLY A 95 -22.96 -19.41 2.80
N SER A 96 -21.69 -18.97 2.84
CA SER A 96 -20.56 -19.82 2.43
C SER A 96 -19.62 -20.09 3.61
N ASP A 97 -19.01 -21.28 3.67
CA ASP A 97 -17.96 -21.64 4.64
C ASP A 97 -16.65 -20.84 4.41
N ARG A 98 -16.71 -19.67 3.76
CA ARG A 98 -15.56 -18.84 3.42
C ARG A 98 -15.74 -17.47 4.02
N PHE A 99 -14.82 -17.11 4.89
CA PHE A 99 -14.69 -15.77 5.45
C PHE A 99 -13.67 -14.98 4.62
N VAL A 100 -14.07 -13.79 4.20
CA VAL A 100 -13.21 -12.84 3.50
C VAL A 100 -12.94 -11.69 4.45
N TYR A 101 -11.67 -11.47 4.81
CA TYR A 101 -11.25 -10.37 5.66
C TYR A 101 -10.47 -9.37 4.83
N SER A 102 -11.01 -8.18 4.66
CA SER A 102 -10.30 -7.08 4.03
C SER A 102 -9.71 -6.16 5.10
N TYR A 103 -8.51 -5.66 4.86
CA TYR A 103 -7.77 -4.77 5.74
C TYR A 103 -7.23 -3.60 4.95
N GLY A 104 -7.10 -2.47 5.63
CA GLY A 104 -6.67 -1.21 5.04
C GLY A 104 -7.73 -0.15 5.19
N PHE A 105 -7.32 1.00 5.73
CA PHE A 105 -8.19 2.14 5.94
C PHE A 105 -7.52 3.40 5.36
N PRO A 106 -8.29 4.31 4.72
CA PRO A 106 -9.72 4.23 4.40
C PRO A 106 -10.09 3.30 3.23
N PHE A 107 -9.12 2.83 2.45
CA PHE A 107 -9.34 1.94 1.32
C PHE A 107 -8.80 0.54 1.62
N PRO A 108 -9.59 -0.54 1.49
CA PRO A 108 -9.08 -1.89 1.71
C PRO A 108 -8.05 -2.26 0.64
N PHE A 109 -7.00 -2.97 1.05
CA PHE A 109 -5.92 -3.37 0.17
C PHE A 109 -5.24 -4.69 0.52
N ILE A 110 -5.52 -5.29 1.68
CA ILE A 110 -5.13 -6.68 1.96
C ILE A 110 -6.42 -7.45 2.12
N THR A 111 -6.62 -8.51 1.37
CA THR A 111 -7.78 -9.39 1.51
C THR A 111 -7.30 -10.81 1.77
N ILE A 112 -7.74 -11.39 2.87
CA ILE A 112 -7.39 -12.74 3.32
C ILE A 112 -8.62 -13.61 3.18
N TYR A 113 -8.48 -14.75 2.49
CA TYR A 113 -9.55 -15.72 2.31
C TYR A 113 -9.36 -16.89 3.29
N SER A 114 -10.17 -16.96 4.35
CA SER A 114 -10.14 -18.06 5.35
C SER A 114 -11.39 -18.94 5.26
N VAL A 115 -11.28 -20.20 5.69
CA VAL A 115 -12.36 -21.22 5.59
C VAL A 115 -12.81 -21.69 6.97
N VAL A 116 -11.90 -21.67 7.96
CA VAL A 116 -12.17 -22.15 9.32
C VAL A 116 -11.33 -21.28 10.25
N ASP A 117 -11.98 -20.71 11.27
CA ASP A 117 -11.41 -19.86 12.32
C ASP A 117 -10.71 -18.56 11.85
N ALA A 118 -11.34 -17.45 12.23
CA ALA A 118 -10.92 -16.10 11.94
C ALA A 118 -9.78 -15.66 12.86
N HIS A 119 -8.53 -15.92 12.48
CA HIS A 119 -7.41 -15.28 13.17
C HIS A 119 -7.13 -13.86 12.64
N PHE A 120 -6.45 -13.03 13.42
CA PHE A 120 -5.97 -11.71 12.97
C PHE A 120 -4.97 -11.84 11.79
N VAL A 121 -4.67 -10.71 11.11
CA VAL A 121 -3.75 -10.63 9.95
C VAL A 121 -2.47 -11.41 10.17
N ILE A 122 -1.81 -11.16 11.30
CA ILE A 122 -0.48 -11.70 11.58
C ILE A 122 -0.54 -13.23 11.66
N PRO A 123 -1.41 -13.86 12.49
CA PRO A 123 -1.51 -15.30 12.49
C PRO A 123 -1.89 -15.90 11.12
N ASN A 124 -2.77 -15.23 10.36
CA ASN A 124 -3.13 -15.71 9.03
C ASN A 124 -1.98 -15.65 8.01
N LEU A 125 -1.10 -14.65 8.10
CA LEU A 125 0.08 -14.53 7.24
C LEU A 125 1.15 -15.60 7.52
N PHE A 126 1.29 -16.04 8.78
CA PHE A 126 2.37 -16.94 9.19
C PHE A 126 1.94 -18.39 9.40
N PHE A 127 0.71 -18.65 9.83
CA PHE A 127 0.27 -19.98 10.25
C PHE A 127 -0.71 -20.65 9.29
N ASN A 128 -1.45 -19.89 8.47
CA ASN A 128 -2.45 -20.49 7.59
C ASN A 128 -1.84 -20.98 6.27
N ARG A 129 -1.74 -22.31 6.11
CA ARG A 129 -1.15 -23.00 4.94
C ARG A 129 -2.00 -22.94 3.67
N GLY A 130 -3.13 -22.25 3.65
CA GLY A 130 -4.09 -22.42 2.57
C GLY A 130 -4.95 -21.19 2.31
N ARG A 131 -4.91 -20.77 1.04
CA ARG A 131 -5.84 -19.87 0.34
C ARG A 131 -5.51 -18.38 0.46
N GLY A 132 -4.78 -17.91 -0.56
CA GLY A 132 -4.70 -16.55 -1.09
C GLY A 132 -4.68 -15.38 -0.11
N VAL A 133 -3.59 -14.61 -0.15
CA VAL A 133 -3.63 -13.20 0.26
C VAL A 133 -3.67 -12.38 -1.03
N ASN A 134 -4.76 -11.64 -1.23
CA ASN A 134 -4.83 -10.66 -2.32
C ASN A 134 -4.39 -9.29 -1.78
N VAL A 135 -3.37 -8.71 -2.41
CA VAL A 135 -2.93 -7.36 -2.09
C VAL A 135 -3.35 -6.41 -3.21
N GLY A 136 -4.38 -5.61 -2.94
CA GLY A 136 -4.86 -4.55 -3.81
C GLY A 136 -3.89 -3.37 -3.87
N MET A 137 -2.98 -3.39 -4.85
CA MET A 137 -1.92 -2.37 -4.99
C MET A 137 -2.45 -0.93 -5.02
N PHE A 138 -3.62 -0.73 -5.62
CA PHE A 138 -4.26 0.58 -5.72
C PHE A 138 -4.69 1.13 -4.35
N GLY A 139 -5.19 0.28 -3.45
CA GLY A 139 -5.60 0.68 -2.11
C GLY A 139 -4.42 1.09 -1.23
N ILE A 140 -3.26 0.41 -1.34
CA ILE A 140 -2.01 0.82 -0.65
C ILE A 140 -1.65 2.25 -1.04
N LEU A 141 -1.63 2.51 -2.34
CA LEU A 141 -1.20 3.78 -2.90
C LEU A 141 -2.14 4.92 -2.50
N LEU A 142 -3.45 4.68 -2.56
CA LEU A 142 -4.46 5.66 -2.14
C LEU A 142 -4.34 5.97 -0.65
N ASN A 143 -4.26 4.96 0.21
CA ASN A 143 -4.10 5.17 1.65
C ASN A 143 -2.85 5.99 1.96
N PHE A 144 -1.73 5.64 1.33
CA PHE A 144 -0.47 6.38 1.49
C PHE A 144 -0.63 7.87 1.15
N LEU A 145 -1.26 8.19 0.02
CA LEU A 145 -1.49 9.57 -0.39
C LEU A 145 -2.43 10.30 0.57
N VAL A 146 -3.52 9.66 0.99
CA VAL A 146 -4.48 10.24 1.95
C VAL A 146 -3.77 10.62 3.24
N PHE A 147 -3.03 9.68 3.86
CA PHE A 147 -2.30 9.98 5.10
C PHE A 147 -1.25 11.07 4.90
N TYR A 148 -0.55 11.05 3.76
CA TYR A 148 0.42 12.09 3.44
C TYR A 148 -0.20 13.48 3.40
N PHE A 149 -1.33 13.65 2.71
CA PHE A 149 -1.99 14.96 2.62
C PHE A 149 -2.59 15.40 3.95
N ILE A 150 -3.20 14.48 4.72
CA ILE A 150 -3.75 14.76 6.04
C ILE A 150 -2.64 15.22 7.00
N LEU A 151 -1.55 14.46 7.11
CA LEU A 151 -0.44 14.79 7.98
C LEU A 151 0.24 16.11 7.57
N ARG A 152 0.41 16.33 6.27
CA ARG A 152 0.92 17.60 5.74
C ARG A 152 0.04 18.78 6.10
N PHE A 153 -1.28 18.61 6.05
CA PHE A 153 -2.23 19.66 6.42
C PHE A 153 -2.19 19.95 7.93
N ILE A 154 -2.24 18.90 8.78
CA ILE A 154 -2.23 19.04 10.24
C ILE A 154 -0.92 19.69 10.72
N LEU A 155 0.22 19.13 10.34
CA LEU A 155 1.53 19.65 10.76
C LEU A 155 1.79 21.05 10.22
N GLY A 156 1.31 21.35 9.00
CA GLY A 156 1.39 22.68 8.41
C GLY A 156 0.57 23.73 9.18
N LYS A 157 -0.55 23.35 9.81
CA LYS A 157 -1.33 24.25 10.67
C LYS A 157 -0.66 24.47 12.03
N ILE A 158 -0.18 23.40 12.66
CA ILE A 158 0.46 23.47 13.99
C ILE A 158 1.68 24.39 13.95
N SER A 159 2.55 24.22 12.95
CA SER A 159 3.77 25.03 12.80
C SER A 159 3.49 26.53 12.67
N LYS A 160 2.40 26.93 11.99
CA LYS A 160 2.01 28.34 11.86
C LYS A 160 1.48 28.92 13.18
N SER A 161 0.75 28.12 13.94
CA SER A 161 0.21 28.52 15.24
C SER A 161 1.33 28.82 16.25
N SER A 162 2.36 27.98 16.30
CA SER A 162 3.50 28.18 17.22
C SER A 162 4.27 29.46 16.92
N GLN A 163 4.44 29.82 15.65
CA GLN A 163 5.14 31.06 15.25
C GLN A 163 4.36 32.35 15.56
N MET A 164 3.03 32.27 15.68
CA MET A 164 2.21 33.42 16.08
C MET A 164 2.24 33.63 17.59
N ALA A 165 2.27 32.55 18.39
CA ALA A 165 2.34 32.62 19.84
C ALA A 165 3.68 33.16 20.38
N GLU A 166 4.77 32.99 19.63
CA GLU A 166 6.10 33.51 20.00
C GLU A 166 6.28 35.00 19.68
N LYS A 167 5.35 35.62 18.93
CA LYS A 167 5.40 37.03 18.51
C LYS A 167 4.49 37.96 19.32
N THR A 168 3.75 37.42 20.28
CA THR A 168 2.84 38.14 21.19
C THR A 168 3.39 38.14 22.60
#